data_AF-A0A961WLZ3-F1
#
_entry.id   AF-A0A961WLZ3-F1
#
_cell.length_a   1.000
_cell.length_b   1.000
_cell.length_c   1.000
_cell.angle_alpha   90.00
_cell.angle_beta   90.00
_cell.angle_gamma   90.00
#
_symmetry.space_group_name_H-M   'P 1'
#
loop_
_entity.id
_entity.type
_entity.pdbx_description
1 polymer ?
#
loop_
_entity_poly.entity_id
_entity_poly.type
_entity_poly.pdbx_seq_one_letter_code
_entity_poly.pdbx_strand_id
1 'polypeptide(L)' 'MAMTGQFRKIASEKPAEFDPRKFMIPAMKELEDLCRDRFERFGTAGQSSRIRPISMDDMARRYASGALDPQIATSRAA' A
#
# COMPACT_ATOMS: atom_id res chain seq x y z
N MET A 1 -5.19 5.16 -13.37
CA MET A 1 -5.06 6.63 -13.34
C MET A 1 -6.23 7.24 -12.57
N ALA A 2 -6.24 7.14 -11.24
CA ALA A 2 -7.37 7.64 -10.44
C ALA A 2 -7.30 9.18 -10.28
N MET A 3 -6.18 9.71 -9.79
CA MET A 3 -6.04 11.15 -9.53
C MET A 3 -6.13 11.99 -10.81
N THR A 4 -5.37 11.64 -11.86
CA THR A 4 -5.35 12.43 -13.10
C THR A 4 -6.68 12.37 -13.87
N GLY A 5 -7.47 11.30 -13.71
CA GLY A 5 -8.82 11.20 -14.26
C GLY A 5 -9.77 12.19 -13.57
N GLN A 6 -9.73 12.23 -12.23
CA GLN A 6 -10.61 13.09 -11.47
C GLN A 6 -10.27 14.57 -11.59
N PHE A 7 -8.98 14.90 -11.70
CA PHE A 7 -8.54 16.26 -12.00
C PHE A 7 -9.10 16.77 -13.34
N ARG A 8 -9.01 15.95 -14.40
CA ARG A 8 -9.55 16.31 -15.72
C ARG A 8 -11.07 16.50 -15.68
N LYS A 9 -11.78 15.62 -14.97
CA LYS A 9 -13.24 15.72 -14.80
C LYS A 9 -13.65 17.06 -14.18
N ILE A 10 -13.00 17.46 -13.09
CA ILE A 10 -13.33 18.72 -12.40
C ILE A 10 -12.93 19.93 -13.23
N ALA A 11 -11.80 19.86 -13.93
CA ALA A 11 -11.38 20.94 -14.83
C ALA A 11 -12.37 21.14 -15.99
N SER A 12 -13.00 20.06 -16.47
CA SER A 12 -14.04 20.13 -17.50
C SER A 12 -15.41 20.54 -16.97
N GLU A 13 -15.82 20.07 -15.80
CA GLU A 13 -17.15 20.35 -15.22
C GLU A 13 -17.22 21.73 -14.53
N LYS A 14 -16.09 22.22 -14.00
CA LYS A 14 -16.01 23.48 -13.25
C LYS A 14 -14.79 24.29 -13.68
N PRO A 15 -14.77 24.84 -14.91
CA PRO A 15 -13.61 25.55 -15.45
C PRO A 15 -13.26 26.84 -14.71
N ALA A 16 -14.21 27.44 -13.98
CA ALA A 16 -13.98 28.63 -13.17
C ALA A 16 -13.37 28.33 -11.79
N GLU A 17 -13.37 27.07 -11.37
CA GLU A 17 -12.74 26.67 -10.11
C GLU A 17 -11.25 26.48 -10.30
N PHE A 18 -10.47 27.24 -9.52
CA PHE A 18 -9.01 27.22 -9.56
C PHE A 18 -8.40 26.85 -8.21
N ASP A 19 -9.22 26.71 -7.15
CA ASP A 19 -8.74 26.29 -5.82
C ASP A 19 -8.28 24.83 -5.90
N PRO A 20 -6.99 24.54 -5.70
CA PRO A 20 -6.44 23.18 -5.77
C PRO A 20 -7.15 22.19 -4.85
N ARG A 21 -7.70 22.64 -3.72
CA ARG A 21 -8.39 21.77 -2.76
C ARG A 21 -9.66 21.16 -3.36
N LYS A 22 -10.35 21.91 -4.23
CA LYS A 22 -11.55 21.43 -4.92
C LYS A 22 -11.24 20.31 -5.91
N PHE A 23 -10.02 20.24 -6.41
CA PHE A 23 -9.51 19.15 -7.24
C PHE A 23 -8.95 17.99 -6.41
N MET A 24 -8.15 18.31 -5.39
CA MET A 24 -7.42 17.33 -4.60
C MET A 24 -8.32 16.49 -3.69
N ILE A 25 -9.29 17.09 -3.01
CA ILE A 25 -10.20 16.35 -2.10
C ILE A 25 -10.92 15.19 -2.82
N PRO A 26 -11.61 15.41 -3.95
CA PRO A 26 -12.23 14.31 -4.68
C PRO A 26 -11.22 13.36 -5.32
N ALA A 27 -10.04 13.83 -5.76
CA ALA A 27 -8.99 12.95 -6.28
C ALA A 27 -8.42 12.02 -5.20
N MET A 28 -8.27 12.50 -3.96
CA MET A 28 -7.86 11.69 -2.80
C MET A 28 -8.91 10.65 -2.45
N LYS A 29 -10.20 11.02 -2.48
CA LYS A 29 -11.29 10.08 -2.22
C LYS A 29 -11.30 8.92 -3.22
N GLU A 30 -11.20 9.21 -4.51
CA GLU A 30 -11.11 8.16 -5.54
C GLU A 30 -9.89 7.26 -5.37
N LEU A 31 -8.77 7.82 -4.90
CA LEU A 31 -7.56 7.04 -4.61
C LEU A 31 -7.74 6.16 -3.37
N GLU A 32 -8.42 6.64 -2.33
CA GLU A 32 -8.77 5.85 -1.15
C GLU A 32 -9.64 4.66 -1.54
N ASP A 33 -10.68 4.88 -2.35
CA ASP A 33 -11.58 3.83 -2.83
C ASP A 33 -10.83 2.79 -3.67
N LEU A 34 -9.90 3.23 -4.52
CA LEU A 34 -9.03 2.32 -5.27
C LEU A 34 -8.14 1.48 -4.34
N CYS A 35 -7.50 2.09 -3.34
CA CYS A 35 -6.66 1.36 -2.38
C CYS A 35 -7.47 0.34 -1.59
N ARG A 36 -8.69 0.70 -1.16
CA ARG A 36 -9.62 -0.20 -0.47
C ARG A 36 -9.95 -1.43 -1.32
N ASP A 37 -10.38 -1.23 -2.56
CA ASP A 37 -10.68 -2.32 -3.50
C ASP A 37 -9.45 -3.22 -3.73
N ARG A 38 -8.24 -2.66 -3.81
CA ARG A 38 -7.00 -3.45 -3.94
C ARG A 38 -6.69 -4.26 -2.68
N PHE A 39 -6.84 -3.69 -1.49
CA PHE A 39 -6.64 -4.43 -0.23
C PHE A 39 -7.64 -5.57 -0.06
N GLU A 40 -8.88 -5.39 -0.51
CA GLU A 40 -9.89 -6.47 -0.53
C GLU A 40 -9.51 -7.57 -1.52
N ARG A 41 -9.16 -7.22 -2.76
CA ARG A 41 -8.75 -8.20 -3.80
C ARG A 41 -7.49 -8.97 -3.43
N PHE A 42 -6.54 -8.33 -2.73
CA PHE A 42 -5.33 -8.99 -2.26
C PHE A 42 -5.53 -9.75 -0.95
N GLY A 43 -6.73 -9.73 -0.37
CA GLY A 43 -7.04 -10.43 0.88
C GLY A 43 -6.31 -9.88 2.11
N THR A 44 -5.77 -8.67 2.03
CA THR A 44 -5.06 -8.02 3.14
C THR A 44 -5.99 -7.28 4.09
N ALA A 45 -7.26 -7.10 3.71
CA ALA A 45 -8.28 -6.51 4.56
C ALA A 45 -8.40 -7.27 5.90
N GLY A 46 -8.30 -6.54 7.02
CA GLY A 46 -8.40 -7.11 8.38
C GLY A 46 -7.14 -7.80 8.92
N GLN A 47 -6.03 -7.87 8.17
CA GLN A 47 -4.80 -8.52 8.65
C GLN A 47 -3.99 -7.67 9.66
N SER A 48 -4.29 -6.37 9.78
CA SER A 48 -3.49 -5.43 10.59
C SER A 48 -3.39 -5.83 12.07
N SER A 49 -4.48 -6.28 12.67
CA SER A 49 -4.53 -6.69 14.09
C SER A 49 -3.73 -7.98 14.37
N ARG A 50 -3.42 -8.76 13.33
CA ARG A 50 -2.62 -9.99 13.45
C ARG A 50 -1.12 -9.74 13.42
N ILE A 51 -0.70 -8.57 12.93
CA ILE A 51 0.72 -8.21 12.81
C ILE A 51 1.17 -7.57 14.12
N ARG A 52 2.19 -8.15 14.76
CA ARG A 52 2.90 -7.53 15.88
C ARG A 52 4.17 -6.87 15.35
N PRO A 53 4.25 -5.53 15.32
CA PRO A 53 5.46 -4.84 14.89
C PRO A 53 6.64 -5.21 15.77
N ILE A 54 7.80 -5.46 15.16
CA ILE A 54 9.07 -5.65 15.87
C ILE A 54 10.02 -4.50 15.53
N SER A 55 10.88 -4.15 16.49
CA SER A 55 11.87 -3.10 16.28
C SER A 55 12.92 -3.53 15.24
N MET A 56 13.57 -2.55 14.61
CA MET A 56 14.66 -2.83 13.66
C MET A 56 15.86 -3.48 14.34
N ASP A 57 16.17 -3.12 15.59
CA ASP A 57 17.25 -3.73 16.36
C ASP A 57 16.98 -5.21 16.65
N ASP A 58 15.74 -5.56 17.01
CA ASP A 58 15.34 -6.96 17.20
C ASP A 58 15.38 -7.74 15.89
N MET A 59 15.02 -7.12 14.77
CA MET A 59 15.16 -7.73 13.45
C MET A 59 16.64 -7.98 13.10
N ALA A 60 17.52 -7.02 13.39
CA ALA A 60 18.96 -7.15 13.17
C ALA A 60 19.55 -8.33 13.97
N ARG A 61 19.13 -8.50 15.24
CA ARG A 61 19.52 -9.66 16.06
C ARG A 61 19.05 -10.98 15.46
N ARG A 62 17.84 -11.04 14.91
CA ARG A 62 17.30 -12.26 14.26
C ARG A 62 18.13 -12.65 13.03
N TYR A 63 18.51 -11.68 12.21
CA TYR A 63 19.44 -11.91 11.10
C TYR A 63 20.81 -12.38 11.60
N ALA A 64 21.40 -11.71 12.59
CA ALA A 64 22.71 -12.10 13.15
C ALA A 64 22.71 -13.51 13.75
N SER A 65 21.57 -13.95 14.31
CA SER A 65 21.42 -15.29 14.89
C SER A 65 21.22 -16.41 13.86
N GLY A 66 21.06 -16.10 12.57
CA GLY A 66 20.72 -17.07 11.53
C GLY A 66 19.28 -17.60 11.62
N ALA A 67 18.45 -17.08 12.52
CA ALA A 67 17.07 -17.53 12.70
C ALA A 67 16.15 -17.25 11.49
N LEU A 68 16.58 -16.37 10.59
CA LEU A 68 15.89 -16.03 9.34
C LEU A 68 16.61 -16.59 8.10
N ASP A 69 17.62 -17.44 8.29
CA ASP A 69 18.34 -18.04 7.18
C ASP A 69 17.39 -18.93 6.37
N PRO A 70 17.51 -18.91 5.04
CA PRO A 70 16.62 -19.66 4.18
C PRO A 70 16.83 -21.15 4.44
N GLN A 71 15.77 -21.85 4.84
CA GLN A 71 15.76 -23.31 4.85
C GLN A 71 15.59 -23.81 3.42
N ILE A 72 16.69 -23.74 2.67
CA ILE A 72 16.76 -24.34 1.36
C ILE A 72 16.87 -25.84 1.61
N ALA A 73 15.77 -26.57 1.40
CA ALA A 73 15.82 -28.02 1.28
C ALA A 73 16.54 -28.38 -0.03
N THR A 74 17.85 -28.17 -0.09
CA THR A 74 18.68 -28.98 -0.97
C THR A 74 18.75 -30.35 -0.32
N SER A 75 17.88 -31.25 -0.77
CA SER A 75 18.27 -32.66 -0.80
C SER A 75 19.70 -32.70 -1.36
N ARG A 76 20.64 -33.26 -0.59
CA ARG A 76 21.95 -33.65 -1.12
C ARG A 76 21.73 -34.32 -2.48
N ALA A 77 22.08 -33.62 -3.55
CA ALA A 77 22.17 -34.18 -4.88
C ALA A 77 23.65 -34.28 -5.19
N ALA A 78 24.11 -35.53 -5.24
CA ALA A 78 25.47 -36.03 -5.51
C ALA A 78 26.53 -35.78 -4.41
#